data_AF-A0A357Z6K0-F1
#
_entry.id   AF-A0A357Z6K0-F1
#
_cell.length_a   1.000
_cell.length_b   1.000
_cell.length_c   1.000
_cell.angle_alpha   90.00
_cell.angle_beta   90.00
_cell.angle_gamma   90.00
#
_symmetry.space_group_name_H-M   'P 1'
#
loop_
_entity.id
_entity.type
_entity.pdbx_description
1 polymer ?
#
loop_
_entity_poly.entity_id
_entity_poly.type
_entity_poly.pdbx_seq_one_letter_code
_entity_poly.pdbx_strand_id
1 'polypeptide(L)' 'MPNASEITALFQLIDDPDEEVFNTISDRLLDYGSPIIPDLEHLWENTLDETTLERIEKMIYKLRLHDLKE' A
#
# COMPACT_ATOMS: atom_id res chain seq x y z
N MET A 1 3.99 -4.65 -18.40
CA MET A 1 2.84 -4.67 -17.46
C MET A 1 3.44 -4.88 -16.09
N PRO A 2 3.09 -4.05 -15.09
CA PRO A 2 3.51 -4.33 -13.73
C PRO A 2 3.04 -5.75 -13.38
N ASN A 3 3.97 -6.59 -12.93
CA ASN A 3 3.67 -7.98 -12.67
C ASN A 3 2.72 -8.02 -11.48
N ALA A 4 1.51 -8.56 -11.64
CA ALA A 4 0.55 -8.68 -10.53
C ALA A 4 1.18 -9.36 -9.31
N SER A 5 2.12 -10.30 -9.53
CA SER A 5 2.92 -10.94 -8.49
C SER A 5 3.81 -9.99 -7.68
N GLU A 6 4.31 -8.90 -8.28
CA GLU A 6 5.11 -7.90 -7.58
C GLU A 6 4.23 -7.05 -6.65
N ILE A 7 3.07 -6.59 -7.13
CA ILE A 7 2.11 -5.84 -6.31
C ILE A 7 1.64 -6.68 -5.12
N THR A 8 1.29 -7.95 -5.35
CA THR A 8 0.93 -8.87 -4.26
C THR A 8 2.07 -9.05 -3.26
N ALA A 9 3.31 -9.17 -3.73
CA ALA A 9 4.47 -9.26 -2.83
C ALA A 9 4.68 -7.98 -2.01
N LEU A 10 4.47 -6.81 -2.60
CA LEU A 10 4.55 -5.53 -1.88
C LEU A 10 3.47 -5.40 -0.81
N PHE A 11 2.25 -5.88 -1.08
CA PHE A 11 1.17 -5.89 -0.08
C PHE A 11 1.45 -6.80 1.10
N GLN A 12 2.09 -7.95 0.88
CA GLN A 12 2.54 -8.86 1.95
C GLN A 12 3.72 -8.32 2.76
N LEU A 13 4.30 -7.18 2.38
CA LEU A 13 5.36 -6.50 3.11
C LEU A 13 4.84 -5.26 3.84
N ILE A 14 3.56 -4.91 3.69
CA ILE A 14 2.95 -3.72 4.33
C ILE A 14 2.75 -3.96 5.84
N ASP A 15 2.55 -5.21 6.24
CA ASP A 15 2.43 -5.68 7.62
C ASP A 15 3.79 -5.93 8.28
N ASP A 16 4.90 -5.80 7.55
CA ASP A 16 6.25 -6.07 8.09
C ASP A 16 6.60 -5.07 9.21
N PRO A 17 6.92 -5.51 10.44
CA PRO A 17 7.17 -4.61 11.56
C PRO A 17 8.32 -3.62 11.32
N ASP A 18 9.19 -3.86 10.33
CA ASP A 18 10.27 -2.96 9.92
C ASP A 18 9.75 -1.73 9.17
N GLU A 19 10.00 -0.55 9.74
CA GLU A 19 9.59 0.74 9.17
C GLU A 19 10.35 1.08 7.88
N GLU A 20 11.58 0.62 7.72
CA GLU A 20 12.38 0.82 6.50
C GLU A 20 11.77 0.04 5.32
N VAL A 21 11.28 -1.17 5.60
CA VAL A 21 10.54 -1.99 4.63
C VAL A 21 9.26 -1.27 4.22
N PHE A 22 8.45 -0.81 5.18
CA PHE A 22 7.21 -0.07 4.91
C PHE A 22 7.45 1.20 4.08
N ASN A 23 8.51 1.95 4.37
CA ASN A 23 8.84 3.15 3.59
C ASN A 23 9.25 2.81 2.16
N THR A 24 10.07 1.77 1.97
CA THR A 24 10.54 1.32 0.65
C THR A 24 9.39 0.82 -0.22
N ILE A 25 8.50 0.01 0.34
CA ILE A 25 7.32 -0.49 -0.38
C ILE A 25 6.30 0.62 -0.62
N SER A 26 6.12 1.55 0.32
CA SER A 26 5.27 2.73 0.12
C SER A 26 5.74 3.57 -1.07
N ASP A 27 7.04 3.82 -1.19
CA ASP A 27 7.62 4.59 -2.30
C ASP A 27 7.37 3.90 -3.65
N ARG A 28 7.57 2.57 -3.70
CA ARG A 28 7.23 1.79 -4.90
C ARG A 28 5.74 1.84 -5.21
N LEU A 29 4.87 1.65 -4.22
CA LEU A 29 3.42 1.68 -4.39
C LEU A 29 2.95 3.06 -4.91
N LEU A 30 3.60 4.15 -4.50
CA LEU A 30 3.35 5.48 -5.05
C LEU A 30 3.66 5.58 -6.56
N ASP A 31 4.72 4.91 -7.05
CA ASP A 31 5.07 4.85 -8.48
C ASP A 31 3.97 4.14 -9.32
N TYR A 32 3.28 3.16 -8.74
CA TYR A 32 2.11 2.53 -9.39
C TYR A 32 0.88 3.43 -9.42
N GLY A 33 0.77 4.39 -8.49
CA GLY A 33 -0.30 5.40 -8.43
C GLY A 33 -1.68 4.86 -8.01
N SER A 34 -2.74 5.56 -8.40
CA SER A 34 -4.13 5.22 -8.02
C SER A 34 -4.70 3.84 -8.43
N PRO A 35 -4.24 3.11 -9.46
CA PRO A 35 -4.85 1.82 -9.81
C PRO A 35 -4.77 0.74 -8.72
N ILE A 36 -3.86 0.88 -7.74
CA ILE A 36 -3.71 -0.08 -6.62
C ILE A 36 -4.55 0.26 -5.39
N ILE A 37 -5.22 1.43 -5.36
CA ILE A 37 -6.12 1.83 -4.27
C ILE A 37 -7.22 0.78 -3.99
N PRO A 38 -7.97 0.27 -4.99
CA PRO A 38 -9.02 -0.72 -4.72
C PRO A 38 -8.48 -2.02 -4.13
N ASP A 39 -7.27 -2.44 -4.51
CA ASP A 39 -6.63 -3.62 -3.91
C ASP A 39 -6.25 -3.38 -2.44
N LEU A 40 -5.75 -2.18 -2.10
CA LEU A 40 -5.46 -1.79 -0.72
C LEU A 40 -6.72 -1.67 0.14
N GLU A 41 -7.81 -1.14 -0.41
CA GLU A 41 -9.11 -1.09 0.29
C GLU A 41 -9.63 -2.50 0.58
N HIS A 42 -9.54 -3.41 -0.39
CA HIS A 42 -9.90 -4.80 -0.18
C HIS A 42 -8.99 -5.47 0.87
N LEU A 43 -7.69 -5.18 0.87
CA LEU A 43 -6.76 -5.67 1.89
C LEU A 43 -7.12 -5.14 3.28
N TRP A 44 -7.45 -3.85 3.39
CA TRP A 44 -7.88 -3.20 4.62
C TRP A 44 -9.13 -3.87 5.20
N GLU A 45 -10.16 -4.11 4.37
CA GLU A 45 -11.39 -4.78 4.80
C GLU A 45 -11.17 -6.22 5.28
N ASN A 46 -10.13 -6.90 4.79
CA ASN A 46 -9.78 -8.28 5.17
C ASN A 46 -8.73 -8.36 6.28
N THR A 47 -8.24 -7.23 6.79
CA THR A 47 -7.22 -7.16 7.84
C THR A 47 -7.89 -6.93 9.20
N LEU A 48 -7.46 -7.68 10.22
CA LEU A 48 -7.96 -7.55 11.59
C LEU A 48 -6.97 -6.88 12.55
N ASP A 49 -5.70 -6.81 12.15
CA ASP A 49 -4.63 -6.22 12.96
C ASP A 49 -4.66 -4.68 12.87
N GLU A 50 -4.83 -4.01 14.02
CA GLU A 50 -4.95 -2.55 14.08
C GLU A 50 -3.71 -1.83 13.55
N THR A 51 -2.51 -2.38 13.77
CA THR A 51 -1.25 -1.78 13.29
C THR A 51 -1.18 -1.81 11.77
N THR A 52 -1.58 -2.94 11.19
CA THR A 52 -1.63 -3.14 9.74
C THR A 52 -2.71 -2.29 9.10
N LEU A 53 -3.89 -2.17 9.74
CA LEU A 53 -4.97 -1.28 9.29
C LEU A 53 -4.49 0.19 9.21
N GLU A 54 -3.81 0.70 10.25
CA GLU A 54 -3.28 2.07 10.26
C GLU A 54 -2.26 2.30 9.13
N ARG A 55 -1.44 1.30 8.84
CA ARG A 55 -0.44 1.36 7.76
C ARG A 55 -1.07 1.37 6.37
N ILE A 56 -2.07 0.50 6.15
CA ILE A 56 -2.82 0.47 4.89
C ILE A 56 -3.57 1.79 4.70
N GLU A 57 -4.21 2.32 5.75
CA GLU A 57 -4.89 3.61 5.71
C GLU A 57 -3.93 4.75 5.35
N LYS A 58 -2.75 4.80 5.99
CA LYS A 58 -1.67 5.74 5.66
C LYS A 58 -1.25 5.63 4.18
N MET A 59 -1.16 4.41 3.65
CA MET A 59 -0.80 4.17 2.26
C MET A 59 -1.87 4.69 1.29
N ILE A 60 -3.14 4.37 1.53
CA ILE A 60 -4.27 4.86 0.73
C ILE A 60 -4.32 6.39 0.74
N TYR A 61 -4.13 7.00 1.91
CA TYR A 61 -4.09 8.46 2.03
C TYR A 61 -2.94 9.08 1.21
N LYS A 62 -1.73 8.51 1.29
CA LYS A 62 -0.57 8.96 0.50
C LYS A 62 -0.84 8.87 -1.00
N LEU A 63 -1.43 7.76 -1.47
CA LEU A 63 -1.77 7.57 -2.89
C LEU A 63 -2.78 8.60 -3.38
N ARG A 64 -3.89 8.78 -2.64
CA ARG A 64 -4.91 9.77 -2.99
C ARG A 64 -4.33 11.18 -3.02
N LEU A 65 -3.43 11.50 -2.08
CA LEU A 65 -2.75 12.80 -2.06
C LEU A 65 -1.78 12.97 -3.23
N HIS A 66 -1.11 11.90 -3.64
CA HIS A 66 -0.23 11.91 -4.82
C HIS A 66 -1.05 12.13 -6.09
N ASP A 67 -2.17 11.43 -6.26
CA ASP A 67 -3.09 11.57 -7.40
C ASP A 67 -3.65 12.99 -7.53
N LEU A 68 -3.95 13.64 -6.40
CA LEU A 68 -4.43 15.03 -6.36
C LEU A 68 -3.38 16.08 -6.72
N LYS A 69 -2.08 15.72 -6.70
CA LYS A 69 -0.97 16.65 -6.96
C LYS A 69 -0.48 16.63 -8.41
N GLU A 70 -0.93 15.69 -9.22
CA GLU A 70 -0.65 15.60 -10.66
C GLU A 70 -1.84 16.08 -11.50
#